data_AF-A0A7W6G0H3-F1
#
_entry.id   AF-A0A7W6G0H3-F1
#
_cell.length_a   1.000
_cell.length_b   1.000
_cell.length_c   1.000
_cell.angle_alpha   90.00
_cell.angle_beta   90.00
_cell.angle_gamma   90.00
#
_symmetry.space_group_name_H-M   'P 1'
#
loop_
_entity.id
_entity.type
_entity.pdbx_description
1 polymer ?
#
loop_
_entity_poly.entity_id
_entity_poly.type
_entity_poly.pdbx_seq_one_letter_code
_entity_poly.pdbx_strand_id
1 'polypeptide(L)'
;MQIGMIEGATRIIGKSQGYLGLPLRDELINCTVGGEQTPSMTTAWFPTPNELARLNAGAPVHLRILGDAHPPVMVDVGKTPE
;
A
#
# COMPACT_ATOMS: atom_id res chain seq x y z
N MET A 1 9.37 -1.31 4.21
CA MET A 1 8.18 -1.39 5.10
C MET A 1 7.68 -2.83 5.19
N GLN A 2 6.86 -3.16 6.20
CA GLN A 2 6.24 -4.48 6.37
C GLN A 2 4.75 -4.44 5.98
N ILE A 3 4.28 -5.45 5.25
CA ILE A 3 2.84 -5.62 4.98
C ILE A 3 2.15 -5.98 6.30
N GLY A 4 1.09 -5.27 6.66
CA GLY A 4 0.30 -5.58 7.84
C GLY A 4 -1.09 -6.10 7.50
N MET A 5 -1.61 -6.95 8.40
CA MET A 5 -3.04 -7.25 8.41
C MET A 5 -3.79 -6.00 8.87
N ILE A 6 -4.88 -5.66 8.17
CA ILE A 6 -5.77 -4.57 8.54
C ILE A 6 -7.08 -5.11 9.11
N GLU A 7 -7.68 -4.33 10.01
CA GLU A 7 -9.00 -4.64 10.53
C GLU A 7 -10.05 -4.67 9.40
N GLY A 8 -10.89 -5.70 9.41
CA GLY A 8 -11.93 -5.88 8.39
C GLY A 8 -11.39 -6.30 7.03
N ALA A 9 -10.17 -6.85 6.94
CA ALA A 9 -9.67 -7.44 5.70
C ALA A 9 -10.66 -8.48 5.13
N THR A 10 -11.07 -8.29 3.88
CA THR A 10 -12.06 -9.12 3.17
C THR A 10 -11.39 -10.22 2.36
N ARG A 11 -10.15 -10.02 1.93
CA ARG A 11 -9.37 -10.99 1.15
C ARG A 11 -7.86 -10.77 1.27
N ILE A 12 -7.10 -11.77 0.87
CA ILE A 12 -5.63 -11.70 0.72
C ILE A 12 -5.29 -12.08 -0.72
N ILE A 13 -4.59 -11.21 -1.45
CA ILE A 13 -4.25 -11.40 -2.87
C ILE A 13 -2.75 -11.62 -3.10
N GLY A 14 -2.36 -11.98 -4.33
CA GLY A 14 -0.95 -12.05 -4.77
C GLY A 14 -0.19 -13.31 -4.35
N LYS A 15 -0.57 -13.96 -3.24
CA LYS A 15 0.16 -15.13 -2.69
C LYS A 15 0.28 -16.31 -3.68
N SER A 16 -0.78 -16.62 -4.42
CA SER A 16 -0.78 -17.71 -5.42
C SER A 16 0.11 -17.43 -6.63
N GLN A 17 0.53 -16.18 -6.82
CA GLN A 17 1.41 -15.74 -7.92
C GLN A 17 2.89 -15.71 -7.49
N GLY A 18 3.20 -16.12 -6.25
CA GLY A 18 4.56 -16.11 -5.70
C GLY A 18 4.94 -14.83 -4.95
N TYR A 19 4.03 -13.86 -4.82
CA TYR A 19 4.25 -12.65 -4.00
C TYR A 19 3.94 -12.90 -2.52
N LEU A 20 4.35 -11.95 -1.68
CA LEU A 20 3.80 -11.85 -0.34
C LEU A 20 2.29 -11.62 -0.43
N GLY A 21 1.51 -12.29 0.42
CA GLY A 21 0.08 -12.06 0.48
C GLY A 21 -0.22 -10.63 0.90
N LEU A 22 -1.07 -9.92 0.14
CA LEU A 22 -1.50 -8.56 0.43
C LEU A 22 -2.94 -8.57 0.96
N PRO A 23 -3.16 -8.36 2.27
CA PRO A 23 -4.49 -8.21 2.83
C PRO A 23 -5.15 -6.94 2.32
N LEU A 24 -6.40 -7.06 1.86
CA LEU A 24 -7.21 -5.93 1.41
C LEU A 24 -8.54 -5.92 2.13
N ARG A 25 -9.07 -4.72 2.34
CA ARG A 25 -10.48 -4.47 2.68
C ARG A 25 -11.12 -3.78 1.50
N ASP A 26 -12.16 -4.39 0.96
CA ASP A 26 -13.05 -3.76 0.00
C ASP A 26 -14.02 -2.83 0.72
N GLU A 27 -14.17 -1.62 0.20
CA GLU A 27 -15.10 -0.64 0.76
C GLU A 27 -15.64 0.29 -0.33
N LEU A 28 -16.78 0.91 -0.05
CA LEU A 28 -17.35 1.94 -0.91
C LEU A 28 -17.05 3.30 -0.27
N ILE A 29 -16.47 4.22 -1.03
CA ILE A 29 -16.14 5.57 -0.58
C ILE A 29 -16.85 6.61 -1.45
N ASN A 30 -17.08 7.80 -0.91
CA ASN A 30 -17.49 8.94 -1.72
C ASN A 30 -16.23 9.60 -2.29
N CYS A 31 -16.06 9.55 -3.62
CA CYS A 31 -14.93 10.12 -4.32
C CYS A 31 -15.40 11.35 -5.12
N THR A 32 -14.63 12.44 -5.10
CA THR A 32 -14.96 13.67 -5.83
C THR A 32 -15.00 13.48 -7.35
N VAL A 33 -14.24 12.52 -7.88
CA VAL A 33 -14.19 12.20 -9.32
C VAL A 33 -15.06 10.99 -9.66
N GLY A 34 -15.03 9.93 -8.82
CA GLY A 34 -15.77 8.69 -9.05
C GLY A 34 -17.24 8.73 -8.63
N GLY A 35 -17.66 9.75 -7.87
CA GLY A 35 -19.01 9.87 -7.33
C GLY A 35 -19.20 9.17 -5.99
N GLU A 36 -20.45 9.13 -5.54
CA GLU A 36 -20.84 8.41 -4.33
C GLU A 36 -20.71 6.90 -4.52
N GLN A 37 -20.41 6.18 -3.43
CA GLN A 37 -20.31 4.72 -3.44
C GLN A 37 -19.30 4.15 -4.46
N THR A 38 -18.20 4.85 -4.69
CA THR A 38 -17.09 4.39 -5.54
C THR A 38 -16.40 3.18 -4.90
N PRO A 39 -16.24 2.06 -5.61
CA PRO A 39 -15.46 0.91 -5.12
C PRO A 39 -14.00 1.28 -4.85
N SER A 40 -13.51 0.90 -3.67
CA SER A 40 -12.15 1.13 -3.20
C SER A 40 -11.59 -0.12 -2.52
N MET A 41 -10.26 -0.20 -2.47
CA MET A 41 -9.53 -1.25 -1.78
C MET A 41 -8.46 -0.62 -0.88
N THR A 42 -8.48 -0.97 0.40
CA THR A 42 -7.53 -0.47 1.40
C THR A 42 -6.61 -1.58 1.88
N THR A 43 -5.32 -1.26 2.06
CA THR A 43 -4.26 -2.10 2.63
C THR A 43 -3.32 -1.23 3.46
N ALA A 44 -2.43 -1.82 4.25
CA ALA A 44 -1.45 -1.07 5.05
C ALA A 44 -0.03 -1.64 4.94
N TRP A 45 0.93 -0.71 4.96
CA TRP A 45 2.33 -0.98 5.22
C TRP A 45 2.74 -0.25 6.50
N PHE A 46 3.47 -0.96 7.35
CA PHE A 46 4.00 -0.41 8.59
C PHE A 46 5.50 -0.19 8.43
N PRO A 47 6.01 1.04 8.65
CA PRO A 47 7.43 1.29 8.60
C PRO A 47 8.13 0.61 9.78
N THR A 48 9.34 0.12 9.54
CA THR A 48 10.27 -0.22 10.63
C THR A 48 10.72 1.04 11.37
N PRO A 49 11.30 0.95 12.58
CA PRO A 49 11.80 2.12 13.31
C PRO A 49 12.79 2.98 12.51
N ASN A 50 13.71 2.35 11.77
CA ASN A 50 14.67 3.08 10.92
C ASN A 50 13.98 3.76 9.73
N GLU A 51 13.01 3.10 9.10
CA GLU A 51 12.22 3.70 8.04
C GLU A 51 11.40 4.88 8.55
N LEU A 52 10.80 4.75 9.74
CA LEU A 52 10.05 5.82 10.39
C LEU A 52 10.96 7.02 10.72
N ALA A 53 12.18 6.77 11.19
CA ALA A 53 13.16 7.84 11.42
C ALA A 53 13.49 8.59 10.11
N ARG A 54 13.64 7.88 8.99
CA ARG A 54 13.85 8.51 7.67
C ARG A 54 12.63 9.30 7.22
N LEU A 55 11.42 8.77 7.40
CA LEU A 55 10.18 9.51 7.10
C LEU A 55 10.09 10.81 7.90
N ASN A 56 10.39 10.76 9.20
CA ASN A 56 10.42 11.94 10.06
C ASN A 56 11.51 12.94 9.65
N ALA A 57 12.59 12.48 9.00
CA ALA A 57 13.62 13.31 8.41
C ALA A 57 13.28 13.82 6.99
N GLY A 58 12.08 13.54 6.47
CA GLY A 58 11.62 14.01 5.16
C GLY A 58 11.88 13.05 3.99
N ALA A 59 12.29 11.81 4.25
CA ALA A 59 12.38 10.81 3.18
C ALA A 59 11.00 10.53 2.56
N PRO A 60 10.90 10.35 1.23
CA PRO A 60 9.62 10.09 0.58
C PRO A 60 9.16 8.64 0.77
N VAL A 61 7.86 8.42 0.61
CA VAL A 61 7.29 7.08 0.40
C VAL A 61 7.30 6.79 -1.11
N HIS A 62 7.86 5.66 -1.52
CA HIS A 62 7.85 5.19 -2.89
C HIS A 62 6.79 4.11 -3.07
N LEU A 63 5.83 4.34 -3.97
CA LEU A 63 5.01 3.29 -4.55
C LEU A 63 5.67 2.83 -5.85
N ARG A 64 5.91 1.52 -5.97
CA ARG A 64 6.43 0.91 -7.20
C ARG A 64 5.39 -0.06 -7.75
N ILE A 65 5.11 0.08 -9.04
CA ILE A 65 4.24 -0.79 -9.83
C ILE A 65 5.16 -1.61 -10.75
N LEU A 66 5.00 -2.93 -10.77
CA LEU A 66 5.81 -3.80 -11.62
C LEU A 66 5.18 -3.90 -13.01
N GLY A 67 5.97 -3.70 -14.08
CA GLY A 67 5.51 -3.86 -15.46
C GLY A 67 5.07 -2.56 -16.13
N ASP A 68 4.35 -2.72 -17.25
CA ASP A 68 3.90 -1.65 -18.17
C ASP A 68 2.36 -1.44 -18.17
N ALA A 69 1.60 -2.40 -17.63
CA ALA A 69 0.19 -2.26 -17.26
C ALA A 69 0.05 -2.08 -15.74
N HIS A 70 -1.16 -2.19 -15.16
CA HIS A 70 -1.38 -2.16 -13.70
C HIS A 70 -1.41 -3.57 -13.06
N PRO A 71 -0.25 -4.20 -12.75
CA PRO A 71 -0.16 -5.38 -11.88
C PRO A 71 0.78 -5.06 -10.67
N PRO A 72 1.36 -6.03 -9.92
CA PRO A 72 1.75 -5.92 -8.51
C PRO A 72 2.42 -4.62 -8.05
N VAL A 73 2.09 -4.20 -6.83
CA VAL A 73 2.65 -3.00 -6.20
C VAL A 73 3.44 -3.30 -4.94
N MET A 74 4.43 -2.47 -4.64
CA MET A 74 5.19 -2.47 -3.40
C MET A 74 5.44 -1.06 -2.89
N VAL A 75 5.52 -0.90 -1.56
CA VAL A 75 5.76 0.38 -0.90
C VAL A 75 7.05 0.33 -0.09
N ASP A 76 7.88 1.36 -0.24
CA ASP A 76 9.15 1.51 0.47
C ASP A 76 9.39 2.97 0.92
N VAL A 77 10.37 3.18 1.80
CA VAL A 77 10.85 4.51 2.20
C VAL A 77 12.14 4.83 1.45
N GLY A 78 12.15 5.99 0.78
CA GLY A 78 13.29 6.51 0.06
C GLY A 78 14.45 6.96 0.95
N LYS A 79 15.41 7.64 0.33
CA LYS A 79 16.51 8.28 1.06
C LYS A 79 16.05 9.61 1.63
N THR A 80 16.63 10.01 2.75
CA THR A 80 16.48 11.37 3.29
C THR A 80 17.04 12.37 2.27
N PRO A 81 16.34 13.48 1.98
CA PRO A 81 16.86 14.57 1.15
C PRO A 81 18.15 15.19 1.75
N GLU A 82 19.00 15.76 0.89
CA GLU A 82 20.16 16.56 1.30
C GLU A 82 19.78 18.00 1.69
#